data_AF-A0A7Y8THX8-F1
#
_entry.id   AF-A0A7Y8THX8-F1
#
_cell.length_a   1.000
_cell.length_b   1.000
_cell.length_c   1.000
_cell.angle_alpha   90.00
_cell.angle_beta   90.00
_cell.angle_gamma   90.00
#
_symmetry.space_group_name_H-M   'P 1'
#
loop_
_entity.id
_entity.type
_entity.pdbx_description
1 polymer ?
#
loop_
_entity_poly.entity_id
_entity_poly.type
_entity_poly.pdbx_seq_one_letter_code
_entity_poly.pdbx_strand_id
1 'polypeptide(L)'
;MKKKQVLLIIGLLLVAFDSYAQKPRYIKSDKYEGVIFAKYCWTTSKIAKNPYIPTDKEIATMEKKISESISILLTDFTETQNEVFKGSCDIVKNLTKYKRQYYGYWADNGEKIVIVNFYLSVSQKWKERMYPTEMGGCNEFELKYSINKGKLYDFFTDLSPE
;
A
#
# COMPACT_ATOMS: atom_id res chain seq x y z
N MET A 1 -20.86 26.37 31.44
CA MET A 1 -20.42 24.96 31.42
C MET A 1 -19.29 24.80 32.44
N LYS A 2 -19.35 23.83 33.37
CA LYS A 2 -18.33 23.69 34.43
C LYS A 2 -17.01 23.17 33.82
N LYS A 3 -15.85 23.60 34.33
CA LYS A 3 -14.51 23.13 33.86
C LYS A 3 -14.42 21.60 33.72
N LYS A 4 -15.04 20.85 34.65
CA LYS A 4 -15.10 19.38 34.61
C LYS A 4 -15.85 18.82 33.39
N GLN A 5 -16.88 19.50 32.92
CA GLN A 5 -17.64 19.12 31.72
C GLN A 5 -16.83 19.37 30.44
N VAL A 6 -16.08 20.47 30.38
CA VAL A 6 -15.18 20.77 29.25
C VAL A 6 -14.08 19.71 29.11
N LEU A 7 -13.42 19.35 30.22
CA LEU A 7 -12.38 18.32 30.23
C LEU A 7 -12.90 16.94 29.81
N LEU A 8 -14.12 16.59 30.24
CA LEU A 8 -14.76 15.32 29.88
C LEU A 8 -15.12 15.26 28.39
N ILE A 9 -15.60 16.37 27.81
CA ILE A 9 -15.87 16.48 26.38
C ILE A 9 -14.56 16.39 25.57
N ILE A 10 -13.50 17.07 25.99
CA ILE A 10 -12.18 16.98 25.32
C ILE A 10 -11.66 15.53 25.36
N GLY A 11 -11.77 14.85 26.51
CA GLY A 11 -11.38 13.45 26.63
C GLY A 11 -12.17 12.52 25.69
N LEU A 12 -13.49 12.70 25.60
CA LEU A 12 -14.34 11.92 24.69
C LEU A 12 -14.01 12.18 23.21
N LEU A 13 -13.72 13.44 22.85
CA LEU A 13 -13.31 13.80 21.49
C LEU A 13 -11.99 13.12 21.13
N LEU A 14 -10.99 13.12 22.00
CA LEU A 14 -9.68 12.48 21.76
C LEU A 14 -9.83 10.97 21.50
N VAL A 15 -10.62 10.26 22.31
CA VAL A 15 -10.87 8.81 22.14
C VAL A 15 -11.60 8.49 20.83
N ALA A 16 -12.51 9.37 20.40
CA ALA A 16 -13.23 9.22 19.13
C ALA A 16 -12.30 9.39 17.92
N PHE A 17 -11.34 10.33 17.99
CA PHE A 17 -10.33 10.53 16.93
C PHE A 17 -9.40 9.32 16.77
N ASP A 18 -8.94 8.73 17.88
CA ASP A 18 -8.07 7.55 17.84
C ASP A 18 -8.77 6.32 17.23
N SER A 19 -10.06 6.14 17.55
CA SER A 19 -10.86 5.01 17.06
C SER A 19 -11.18 5.13 15.57
N TYR A 20 -11.37 6.36 15.05
CA TYR A 20 -11.62 6.60 13.63
C TYR A 20 -10.36 6.45 12.78
N ALA A 21 -9.20 6.84 13.32
CA ALA A 21 -7.92 6.74 12.62
C ALA A 21 -7.55 5.29 12.25
N GLN A 22 -8.02 4.28 12.99
CA GLN A 22 -7.59 2.89 12.76
C GLN A 22 -8.40 2.11 11.71
N LYS A 23 -9.43 2.70 11.10
CA LYS A 23 -10.27 1.99 10.11
C LYS A 23 -9.64 2.03 8.72
N PRO A 24 -9.73 0.93 7.94
CA PRO A 24 -9.32 0.93 6.54
C PRO A 24 -10.06 2.02 5.77
N ARG A 25 -9.32 2.76 4.94
CA ARG A 25 -9.85 3.90 4.20
C ARG A 25 -9.86 3.61 2.71
N TYR A 26 -11.05 3.48 2.15
CA TYR A 26 -11.25 3.22 0.73
C TYR A 26 -11.01 4.48 -0.11
N ILE A 27 -10.32 4.32 -1.24
CA ILE A 27 -10.06 5.38 -2.20
C ILE A 27 -10.29 4.85 -3.62
N LYS A 28 -10.82 5.71 -4.49
CA LYS A 28 -11.04 5.38 -5.90
C LYS A 28 -10.91 6.63 -6.77
N SER A 29 -10.28 6.47 -7.91
CA SER A 29 -10.25 7.42 -9.02
C SER A 29 -10.48 6.67 -10.34
N ASP A 30 -10.44 7.38 -11.46
CA ASP A 30 -10.47 6.76 -12.79
C ASP A 30 -9.19 5.97 -13.10
N LYS A 31 -8.11 6.20 -12.35
CA LYS A 31 -6.79 5.58 -12.59
C LYS A 31 -6.48 4.40 -11.68
N TYR A 32 -7.08 4.37 -10.49
CA TYR A 32 -6.79 3.34 -9.49
C TYR A 32 -7.94 3.18 -8.49
N GLU A 33 -8.01 1.98 -7.90
CA GLU A 33 -8.91 1.66 -6.80
C GLU A 33 -8.13 0.94 -5.72
N GLY A 34 -8.28 1.37 -4.47
CA GLY A 34 -7.54 0.76 -3.37
C GLY A 34 -8.04 1.11 -1.98
N VAL A 35 -7.34 0.59 -0.99
CA VAL A 35 -7.66 0.72 0.43
C VAL A 35 -6.38 0.98 1.21
N ILE A 36 -6.41 1.98 2.08
CA ILE A 36 -5.29 2.35 2.95
C ILE A 36 -5.53 1.73 4.31
N PHE A 37 -4.57 0.93 4.78
CA PHE A 37 -4.64 0.23 6.06
C PHE A 37 -3.75 0.90 7.10
N ALA A 38 -4.26 0.99 8.33
CA ALA A 38 -3.49 1.39 9.51
C ALA A 38 -2.69 0.22 10.13
N LYS A 39 -3.00 -1.02 9.73
CA LYS A 39 -2.40 -2.24 10.27
C LYS A 39 -1.86 -3.10 9.15
N TYR A 40 -0.63 -3.56 9.31
CA TYR A 40 0.02 -4.48 8.39
C TYR A 40 -0.46 -5.92 8.63
N CYS A 41 -0.45 -6.75 7.58
CA CYS A 41 -0.84 -8.16 7.69
C CYS A 41 0.09 -8.97 8.62
N TRP A 42 1.39 -8.63 8.66
CA TRP A 42 2.39 -9.28 9.51
C TRP A 42 2.67 -8.45 10.77
N THR A 43 1.86 -8.61 11.81
CA THR A 43 1.87 -7.75 13.02
C THR A 43 3.17 -7.79 13.82
N THR A 44 3.96 -8.85 13.72
CA THR A 44 5.27 -8.99 14.40
C THR A 44 6.44 -8.45 13.58
N SER A 45 6.22 -8.08 12.32
CA SER A 45 7.27 -7.56 11.45
C SER A 45 7.80 -6.20 11.92
N LYS A 46 9.03 -5.87 11.54
CA LYS A 46 9.61 -4.54 11.80
C LYS A 46 8.79 -3.42 11.16
N ILE A 47 8.23 -3.67 9.97
CA ILE A 47 7.32 -2.78 9.23
C ILE A 47 6.07 -2.44 10.05
N ALA A 48 5.56 -3.40 10.83
CA ALA A 48 4.37 -3.21 11.66
C ALA A 48 4.61 -2.37 12.93
N LYS A 49 5.87 -2.12 13.32
CA LYS A 49 6.20 -1.45 14.59
C LYS A 49 5.99 0.06 14.58
N ASN A 50 6.18 0.70 13.42
CA ASN A 50 6.08 2.16 13.29
C ASN A 50 5.09 2.56 12.17
N PRO A 51 3.80 2.18 12.27
CA PRO A 51 2.81 2.52 11.27
C PRO A 51 2.61 4.04 11.15
N TYR A 52 2.26 4.48 9.95
CA TYR A 52 1.52 5.73 9.77
C TYR A 52 0.46 5.53 8.69
N ILE A 53 -0.49 6.45 8.63
CA ILE A 53 -1.57 6.41 7.64
C ILE A 53 -1.22 7.40 6.53
N PRO A 54 -0.92 6.93 5.30
CA PRO A 54 -0.71 7.81 4.17
C PRO A 54 -1.91 8.71 3.90
N THR A 55 -1.62 9.96 3.59
CA THR A 55 -2.61 10.94 3.13
C THR A 55 -2.99 10.71 1.66
N ASP A 56 -4.13 11.26 1.24
CA ASP A 56 -4.54 11.16 -0.16
C ASP A 56 -3.57 11.83 -1.13
N LYS A 57 -2.92 12.91 -0.69
CA LYS A 57 -1.89 13.59 -1.48
C LYS A 57 -0.65 12.71 -1.66
N GLU A 58 -0.21 12.04 -0.59
CA GLU A 58 0.91 11.09 -0.65
C GLU A 58 0.59 9.93 -1.60
N ILE A 59 -0.61 9.34 -1.50
CA ILE A 59 -1.04 8.26 -2.40
C ILE A 59 -1.17 8.75 -3.86
N ALA A 60 -1.80 9.89 -4.10
CA ALA A 60 -1.93 10.43 -5.46
C ALA A 60 -0.56 10.74 -6.10
N THR A 61 0.40 11.24 -5.31
CA THR A 61 1.77 11.49 -5.78
C THR A 61 2.47 10.18 -6.13
N MET A 62 2.33 9.17 -5.29
CA MET A 62 2.89 7.83 -5.53
C MET A 62 2.27 7.18 -6.77
N GLU A 63 0.94 7.18 -6.92
CA GLU A 63 0.25 6.59 -8.08
C GLU A 63 0.65 7.27 -9.39
N LYS A 64 0.83 8.59 -9.37
CA LYS A 64 1.41 9.31 -10.52
C LYS A 64 2.79 8.75 -10.86
N LYS A 65 3.67 8.59 -9.86
CA LYS A 65 5.01 8.04 -10.07
C LYS A 65 4.99 6.59 -10.57
N ILE A 66 4.07 5.76 -10.06
CA ILE A 66 3.89 4.37 -10.52
C ILE A 66 3.52 4.38 -11.99
N SER A 67 2.53 5.16 -12.39
CA SER A 67 2.11 5.26 -13.80
C SER A 67 3.23 5.73 -14.73
N GLU A 68 4.15 6.56 -14.25
CA GLU A 68 5.28 7.10 -15.03
C GLU A 68 6.48 6.15 -15.10
N SER A 69 6.65 5.24 -14.13
CA SER A 69 7.91 4.49 -13.95
C SER A 69 7.75 2.97 -13.93
N ILE A 70 6.52 2.42 -13.93
CA ILE A 70 6.29 0.98 -13.80
C ILE A 70 6.96 0.14 -14.90
N SER A 71 6.97 0.63 -16.15
CA SER A 71 7.59 -0.10 -17.26
C SER A 71 9.09 -0.24 -17.08
N ILE A 72 9.76 0.81 -16.59
CA ILE A 72 11.20 0.81 -16.31
C ILE A 72 11.49 -0.16 -15.15
N LEU A 73 10.75 -0.08 -14.06
CA LEU A 73 10.92 -0.97 -12.91
C LEU A 73 10.73 -2.45 -13.28
N LEU A 74 9.78 -2.73 -14.17
CA LEU A 74 9.50 -4.09 -14.65
C LEU A 74 10.64 -4.63 -15.52
N THR A 75 11.20 -3.78 -16.40
CA THR A 75 12.38 -4.13 -17.20
C THR A 75 13.57 -4.44 -16.28
N ASP A 76 13.89 -3.53 -15.36
CA ASP A 76 15.01 -3.70 -14.41
C ASP A 76 14.86 -5.00 -13.59
N PHE A 77 13.64 -5.31 -13.14
CA PHE A 77 13.35 -6.54 -12.41
C PHE A 77 13.57 -7.80 -13.28
N THR A 78 13.05 -7.81 -14.50
CA THR A 78 13.16 -8.95 -15.44
C THR A 78 14.62 -9.23 -15.79
N GLU A 79 15.41 -8.19 -16.04
CA GLU A 79 16.84 -8.30 -16.29
C GLU A 79 17.59 -8.86 -15.06
N THR A 80 17.25 -8.38 -13.86
CA THR A 80 17.91 -8.81 -12.61
C THR A 80 17.60 -10.25 -12.25
N GLN A 81 16.35 -10.70 -12.42
CA GLN A 81 15.95 -12.07 -12.09
C GLN A 81 16.40 -13.09 -13.14
N ASN A 82 16.87 -12.64 -14.32
CA ASN A 82 17.18 -13.51 -15.47
C ASN A 82 16.02 -14.46 -15.84
N GLU A 83 14.79 -14.04 -15.54
CA GLU A 83 13.57 -14.77 -15.77
C GLU A 83 12.55 -13.87 -16.47
N VAL A 84 11.96 -14.38 -17.54
CA VAL A 84 10.83 -13.74 -18.21
C VAL A 84 9.57 -14.16 -17.49
N PHE A 85 8.69 -13.20 -17.16
CA PHE A 85 7.33 -13.50 -16.69
C PHE A 85 6.71 -14.60 -17.56
N LYS A 86 6.50 -15.79 -17.01
CA LYS A 86 5.87 -16.93 -17.71
C LYS A 86 4.35 -16.77 -17.83
N GLY A 87 3.88 -15.54 -18.02
CA GLY A 87 2.46 -15.19 -18.11
C GLY A 87 2.16 -14.42 -19.38
N SER A 88 1.00 -14.67 -19.98
CA SER A 88 0.49 -13.92 -21.13
C SER A 88 -0.04 -12.52 -20.78
N CYS A 89 0.14 -12.07 -19.53
CA CYS A 89 -0.53 -10.89 -19.00
C CYS A 89 0.43 -9.73 -18.72
N ASP A 90 0.06 -8.57 -19.24
CA ASP A 90 0.87 -7.35 -19.27
C ASP A 90 0.51 -6.45 -18.08
N ILE A 91 1.43 -6.35 -17.10
CA ILE A 91 1.27 -5.54 -15.88
C ILE A 91 1.02 -4.07 -16.22
N VAL A 92 1.75 -3.52 -17.19
CA VAL A 92 1.65 -2.11 -17.59
C VAL A 92 0.26 -1.84 -18.15
N LYS A 93 -0.20 -2.69 -19.07
CA LYS A 93 -1.54 -2.59 -19.68
C LYS A 93 -2.67 -2.82 -18.69
N ASN A 94 -2.46 -3.65 -17.68
CA ASN A 94 -3.47 -3.97 -16.67
C ASN A 94 -3.41 -3.08 -15.42
N LEU A 95 -2.49 -2.11 -15.33
CA LEU A 95 -2.24 -1.32 -14.12
C LEU A 95 -3.50 -0.70 -13.48
N THR A 96 -4.45 -0.24 -14.29
CA THR A 96 -5.72 0.34 -13.82
C THR A 96 -6.71 -0.69 -13.28
N LYS A 97 -6.55 -1.97 -13.64
CA LYS A 97 -7.42 -3.08 -13.22
C LYS A 97 -7.06 -3.61 -11.84
N TYR A 98 -5.80 -3.51 -11.42
CA TYR A 98 -5.36 -3.98 -10.11
C TYR A 98 -6.08 -3.21 -8.99
N LYS A 99 -6.61 -3.96 -8.03
CA LYS A 99 -6.96 -3.42 -6.72
C LYS A 99 -5.69 -3.27 -5.91
N ARG A 100 -5.64 -2.21 -5.10
CA ARG A 100 -4.44 -1.85 -4.36
C ARG A 100 -4.68 -1.86 -2.86
N GLN A 101 -3.71 -2.36 -2.10
CA GLN A 101 -3.68 -2.21 -0.65
C GLN A 101 -2.44 -1.41 -0.26
N TYR A 102 -2.64 -0.32 0.47
CA TYR A 102 -1.57 0.59 0.88
C TYR A 102 -1.32 0.50 2.36
N TYR A 103 -0.05 0.52 2.75
CA TYR A 103 0.36 0.59 4.14
C TYR A 103 1.58 1.50 4.31
N GLY A 104 1.50 2.45 5.24
CA GLY A 104 2.58 3.39 5.54
C GLY A 104 3.36 2.97 6.79
N TYR A 105 4.68 3.10 6.76
CA TYR A 105 5.51 2.99 7.95
C TYR A 105 6.71 3.94 7.93
N TRP A 106 7.21 4.25 9.13
CA TRP A 106 8.48 4.95 9.30
C TRP A 106 9.62 3.93 9.39
N ALA A 107 10.60 4.04 8.49
CA ALA A 107 11.85 3.32 8.63
C ALA A 107 12.69 3.89 9.78
N ASP A 108 13.65 3.10 10.26
CA ASP A 108 14.53 3.47 11.38
C ASP A 108 15.31 4.77 11.15
N ASN A 109 15.59 5.11 9.90
CA ASN A 109 16.26 6.35 9.49
C ASN A 109 15.31 7.57 9.43
N GLY A 110 14.04 7.43 9.85
CA GLY A 110 13.02 8.48 9.80
C GLY A 110 12.35 8.66 8.44
N GLU A 111 12.64 7.79 7.46
CA GLU A 111 12.03 7.85 6.13
C GLU A 111 10.60 7.30 6.15
N LYS A 112 9.67 8.04 5.54
CA LYS A 112 8.31 7.58 5.30
C LYS A 112 8.27 6.69 4.06
N ILE A 113 7.84 5.46 4.25
CA ILE A 113 7.71 4.48 3.18
C ILE A 113 6.24 4.06 3.07
N VAL A 114 5.75 3.92 1.84
CA VAL A 114 4.47 3.28 1.53
C VAL A 114 4.76 1.97 0.81
N ILE A 115 4.21 0.89 1.33
CA ILE A 115 4.09 -0.39 0.63
C ILE A 115 2.76 -0.38 -0.10
N VAL A 116 2.77 -0.80 -1.35
CA VAL A 116 1.57 -1.02 -2.14
C VAL A 116 1.57 -2.43 -2.72
N ASN A 117 0.52 -3.18 -2.40
CA ASN A 117 0.26 -4.49 -2.99
C ASN A 117 -0.79 -4.33 -4.07
N PHE A 118 -0.59 -4.99 -5.20
CA PHE A 118 -1.46 -4.97 -6.36
C PHE A 118 -2.08 -6.35 -6.56
N TYR A 119 -3.37 -6.42 -6.88
CA TYR A 119 -4.09 -7.67 -7.09
C TYR A 119 -5.08 -7.56 -8.28
N LEU A 120 -4.97 -8.46 -9.28
CA LEU A 120 -5.97 -8.57 -10.35
C LEU A 120 -7.29 -9.19 -9.87
N SER A 121 -7.18 -10.16 -8.97
CA SER A 121 -8.32 -10.83 -8.33
C SER A 121 -8.25 -10.65 -6.83
N VAL A 122 -9.37 -10.34 -6.21
CA VAL A 122 -9.45 -10.07 -4.77
C VAL A 122 -10.62 -10.79 -4.13
N SER A 123 -10.43 -11.25 -2.88
CA SER A 123 -11.53 -11.80 -2.07
C SER A 123 -12.57 -10.72 -1.73
N GLN A 124 -13.79 -11.10 -1.35
CA GLN A 124 -14.81 -10.11 -0.93
C GLN A 124 -14.37 -9.22 0.26
N LYS A 125 -13.43 -9.71 1.08
CA LYS A 125 -12.94 -9.03 2.29
C LYS A 125 -11.68 -8.19 2.06
N TRP A 126 -11.32 -7.90 0.81
CA TRP A 126 -10.11 -7.16 0.45
C TRP A 126 -10.08 -5.70 0.97
N LYS A 127 -11.24 -5.17 1.35
CA LYS A 127 -11.35 -3.83 1.97
C LYS A 127 -11.28 -3.85 3.50
N GLU A 128 -11.37 -5.02 4.11
CA GLU A 128 -11.49 -5.16 5.57
C GLU A 128 -10.15 -5.43 6.26
N ARG A 129 -9.26 -6.17 5.58
CA ARG A 129 -7.90 -6.47 6.08
C ARG A 129 -6.90 -6.54 4.94
N MET A 130 -5.64 -6.33 5.29
CA MET A 130 -4.52 -6.49 4.36
C MET A 130 -4.17 -7.98 4.22
N TYR A 131 -3.75 -8.39 3.03
CA TYR A 131 -3.30 -9.76 2.75
C TYR A 131 -1.87 -9.73 2.20
N PRO A 132 -1.09 -10.81 2.40
CA PRO A 132 0.17 -10.96 1.69
C PRO A 132 -0.06 -11.22 0.19
N THR A 133 1.01 -11.06 -0.58
CA THR A 133 1.12 -11.55 -1.96
C THR A 133 1.40 -13.06 -1.88
N GLU A 134 0.52 -13.91 -2.44
CA GLU A 134 0.55 -15.38 -2.40
C GLU A 134 0.63 -16.10 -3.77
N MET A 135 0.00 -15.58 -4.83
CA MET A 135 -0.03 -16.17 -6.19
C MET A 135 1.14 -15.74 -7.09
N GLY A 136 1.70 -14.55 -6.88
CA GLY A 136 2.76 -13.98 -7.72
C GLY A 136 2.42 -13.78 -9.21
N GLY A 137 3.45 -13.89 -10.03
CA GLY A 137 3.49 -13.55 -11.44
C GLY A 137 2.88 -12.17 -11.74
N CYS A 138 2.07 -12.10 -12.78
CA CYS A 138 1.38 -10.87 -13.14
C CYS A 138 0.02 -10.73 -12.43
N ASN A 139 -0.41 -11.68 -11.60
CA ASN A 139 -1.67 -11.60 -10.88
C ASN A 139 -1.59 -10.64 -9.69
N GLU A 140 -0.40 -10.53 -9.10
CA GLU A 140 -0.15 -9.72 -7.93
C GLU A 140 1.34 -9.42 -7.76
N PHE A 141 1.63 -8.23 -7.24
CA PHE A 141 2.99 -7.78 -7.01
C PHE A 141 3.00 -6.70 -5.93
N GLU A 142 4.19 -6.40 -5.41
CA GLU A 142 4.44 -5.37 -4.41
C GLU A 142 5.41 -4.32 -4.96
N LEU A 143 5.21 -3.05 -4.54
CA LEU A 143 6.19 -1.98 -4.67
C LEU A 143 6.35 -1.24 -3.35
N LYS A 144 7.52 -0.64 -3.17
CA LYS A 144 7.74 0.36 -2.12
C LYS A 144 7.97 1.74 -2.72
N TYR A 145 7.49 2.74 -2.00
CA TYR A 145 7.67 4.14 -2.34
C TYR A 145 8.20 4.92 -1.15
N SER A 146 9.32 5.61 -1.35
CA SER A 146 9.81 6.60 -0.41
C SER A 146 9.11 7.94 -0.66
N ILE A 147 8.33 8.39 0.32
CA ILE A 147 7.67 9.70 0.27
C ILE A 147 8.71 10.82 0.21
N ASN A 148 9.75 10.74 1.05
CA ASN A 148 10.75 11.78 1.18
C ASN A 148 11.62 11.90 -0.08
N LYS A 149 11.99 10.77 -0.70
CA LYS A 149 12.86 10.75 -1.88
C LYS A 149 12.10 10.79 -3.20
N GLY A 150 10.79 10.59 -3.18
CA GLY A 150 9.97 10.51 -4.40
C GLY A 150 10.34 9.33 -5.30
N LYS A 151 10.79 8.21 -4.70
CA LYS A 151 11.40 7.08 -5.43
C LYS A 151 10.63 5.79 -5.19
N LEU A 152 10.36 5.06 -6.28
CA LEU A 152 9.87 3.67 -6.27
C LEU A 152 11.04 2.69 -6.31
N TYR A 153 10.91 1.57 -5.61
CA TYR A 153 11.92 0.52 -5.52
C TYR A 153 11.30 -0.77 -4.97
N ASP A 154 12.11 -1.83 -4.84
CA ASP A 154 11.72 -3.15 -4.34
C ASP A 154 10.49 -3.72 -5.08
N PHE A 155 10.52 -3.71 -6.42
CA PHE A 155 9.52 -4.46 -7.19
C PHE A 155 9.66 -5.94 -6.83
N PHE A 156 8.57 -6.53 -6.36
CA PHE A 156 8.54 -7.92 -5.97
C PHE A 156 7.29 -8.61 -6.51
N THR A 157 7.50 -9.80 -7.03
CA THR A 157 6.44 -10.79 -7.31
C THR A 157 7.04 -12.17 -7.03
N ASP A 158 6.21 -13.11 -6.57
CA ASP A 158 6.62 -14.51 -6.56
C ASP A 158 6.70 -15.01 -8.01
N LEU A 159 7.78 -15.72 -8.37
CA LEU A 159 8.02 -16.30 -9.69
C LEU A 159 8.06 -17.84 -9.66
N SER A 160 7.80 -18.42 -8.49
CA SER A 160 7.78 -19.87 -8.31
C SER A 160 6.76 -20.52 -9.26
N PRO A 161 7.09 -21.68 -9.87
CA PRO A 161 6.13 -22.43 -10.67
C PRO A 161 4.92 -22.84 -9.81
N GLU A 162 3.70 -22.65 -10.33
CA GLU A 162 2.45 -23.20 -9.75
C GLU A 162 2.48 -24.72 -9.63
#